data_AF-A0A8K0HW84-F1
#
_entry.id   AF-A0A8K0HW84-F1
#
_cell.length_a   1.000
_cell.length_b   1.000
_cell.length_c   1.000
_cell.angle_alpha   90.00
_cell.angle_beta   90.00
_cell.angle_gamma   90.00
#
_symmetry.space_group_name_H-M   'P 1'
#
loop_
_entity.id
_entity.type
_entity.pdbx_description
1 polymer ?
#
loop_
_entity_poly.entity_id
_entity_poly.type
_entity_poly.pdbx_seq_one_letter_code
_entity_poly.pdbx_strand_id
1 'polypeptide(L)'
;MESPRKMTKGNAGNTLRRFMKRKFIIPPDQHIRVRIVSKPLPDGRENMGTEDSPQPADDVNKSEGNRARHGIYVSRRSSGVDFSSVVDSVEEVIDVHLDPLSKESDLFRRLLSEMKEGSQERLPTIQIEASEENAFIGLLEFIHSSIMPSLSYEEIVDLLLASDEFQVLTCASECMYQLLQKSNSELCCFELCEKVHWASVRELLAKKAMDYVTKTNPNRTISPTEKEDRNRMSIESELLRLPFPAIKAVFCMDGLEVESEDVLYDFMLYWAQIHYPKPEDHYAAKELHLECLIRFTYLTHQKLEEALQCDFFYPESVSKAVIEALLFKVGVPYHDGLASSNQFLERHYKRMPVVVTRLRFPELDHCKVYFSLTEDELLHLFHSEGKRRESQDLQFGHQLFRLAVFWDEDGGDTCFGLSITAKAKPLDDVVYATRFLAKREVHGRAEFSEVGGDTLIPSNKSSAGSIDLIPGFWSELLSGSSCYMIRGTLHLCVEIACKR
;
A
#
# COMPACT_ATOMS: atom_id res chain seq x y z
N MET A 1 -32.05 -23.86 -1.85
CA MET A 1 -31.56 -24.53 -3.07
C MET A 1 -32.26 -23.89 -4.26
N GLU A 2 -31.70 -22.80 -4.78
CA GLU A 2 -32.05 -22.27 -6.11
C GLU A 2 -30.80 -22.37 -6.98
N SER A 3 -31.01 -22.91 -8.19
CA SER A 3 -29.99 -23.29 -9.16
C SER A 3 -29.45 -22.05 -9.90
N PRO A 4 -28.17 -21.99 -10.29
CA PRO A 4 -27.65 -20.90 -11.11
C PRO A 4 -28.31 -20.94 -12.49
N ARG A 5 -28.92 -19.83 -12.90
CA ARG A 5 -29.49 -19.68 -14.25
C ARG A 5 -28.37 -19.81 -15.28
N LYS A 6 -28.47 -20.87 -16.10
CA LYS A 6 -27.71 -21.03 -17.35
C LYS A 6 -27.92 -19.78 -18.22
N MET A 7 -26.86 -19.00 -18.45
CA MET A 7 -26.85 -18.05 -19.57
C MET A 7 -26.84 -18.85 -20.88
N THR A 8 -27.94 -18.79 -21.61
CA THR A 8 -28.09 -19.39 -22.94
C THR A 8 -27.27 -18.65 -23.99
N LYS A 9 -26.61 -19.44 -24.86
CA LYS A 9 -25.73 -19.13 -26.03
C LYS A 9 -26.16 -18.04 -27.04
N GLY A 10 -27.23 -17.26 -26.80
CA GLY A 10 -27.79 -16.31 -27.77
C GLY A 10 -27.76 -14.83 -27.36
N ASN A 11 -27.12 -14.46 -26.25
CA ASN A 11 -27.27 -13.12 -25.68
C ASN A 11 -26.06 -12.20 -25.81
N ALA A 12 -24.87 -12.73 -26.15
CA ALA A 12 -23.64 -11.96 -26.34
C ALA A 12 -23.84 -10.86 -27.40
N GLY A 13 -23.88 -11.20 -28.70
CA GLY A 13 -24.03 -10.21 -29.78
C GLY A 13 -25.33 -9.36 -29.83
N ASN A 14 -26.28 -9.54 -28.90
CA ASN A 14 -27.47 -8.68 -28.84
C ASN A 14 -27.18 -7.31 -28.19
N THR A 15 -26.20 -7.23 -27.29
CA THR A 15 -25.84 -5.96 -26.62
C THR A 15 -25.06 -5.06 -27.56
N LEU A 16 -24.06 -5.59 -28.27
CA LEU A 16 -23.34 -4.85 -29.33
C LEU A 16 -24.25 -4.34 -30.45
N ARG A 17 -25.21 -5.16 -30.90
CA ARG A 17 -26.23 -4.73 -31.87
C ARG A 17 -27.14 -3.61 -31.35
N ARG A 18 -27.35 -3.48 -30.03
CA ARG A 18 -28.07 -2.33 -29.45
C ARG A 18 -27.21 -1.08 -29.40
N PHE A 19 -25.92 -1.20 -29.08
CA PHE A 19 -24.96 -0.09 -29.15
C PHE A 19 -24.93 0.50 -30.57
N MET A 20 -24.80 -0.34 -31.60
CA MET A 20 -24.84 0.11 -33.00
C MET A 20 -26.16 0.78 -33.42
N LYS A 21 -27.28 0.48 -32.73
CA LYS A 21 -28.59 1.12 -32.98
C LYS A 21 -28.77 2.45 -32.24
N ARG A 22 -27.98 2.73 -31.19
CA ARG A 22 -27.93 4.05 -30.54
C ARG A 22 -27.11 4.98 -31.42
N LYS A 23 -27.80 5.62 -32.37
CA LYS A 23 -27.33 6.60 -33.35
C LYS A 23 -26.11 7.45 -32.90
N PHE A 24 -24.93 7.10 -33.37
CA PHE A 24 -23.89 8.08 -33.76
C PHE A 24 -23.97 8.23 -35.29
N ILE A 25 -24.89 9.07 -35.78
CA ILE A 25 -25.05 9.32 -37.24
C ILE A 25 -24.03 10.37 -37.67
N ILE A 26 -22.82 9.93 -38.01
CA ILE A 26 -21.85 10.55 -38.94
C ILE A 26 -21.04 9.36 -39.51
N PRO A 27 -20.60 9.34 -40.79
CA PRO A 27 -19.86 8.19 -41.32
C PRO A 27 -18.57 7.98 -40.49
N PRO A 28 -18.29 6.77 -40.01
CA PRO A 28 -17.05 6.48 -39.29
C PRO A 28 -15.95 6.26 -40.32
N ASP A 29 -14.99 7.17 -40.42
CA ASP A 29 -13.90 7.06 -41.39
C ASP A 29 -12.86 5.96 -41.04
N GLN A 30 -12.97 5.29 -39.89
CA GLN A 30 -12.07 4.20 -39.49
C GLN A 30 -12.77 3.18 -38.54
N HIS A 31 -12.49 1.87 -38.70
CA HIS A 31 -13.22 0.77 -38.04
C HIS A 31 -12.33 -0.07 -37.10
N ILE A 32 -12.92 -0.65 -36.03
CA ILE A 32 -12.27 -1.65 -35.17
C ILE A 32 -12.99 -2.98 -35.31
N ARG A 33 -12.24 -4.07 -35.47
CA ARG A 33 -12.81 -5.42 -35.41
C ARG A 33 -12.73 -5.95 -33.99
N VAL A 34 -13.84 -6.42 -33.43
CA VAL A 34 -13.86 -7.06 -32.12
C VAL A 34 -14.23 -8.53 -32.25
N ARG A 35 -13.29 -9.38 -31.89
CA ARG A 35 -13.48 -10.83 -31.90
C ARG A 35 -13.86 -11.29 -30.50
N ILE A 36 -15.03 -11.91 -30.38
CA ILE A 36 -15.53 -12.43 -29.11
C ILE A 36 -15.30 -13.94 -29.08
N VAL A 37 -14.59 -14.40 -28.05
CA VAL A 37 -14.28 -15.81 -27.84
C VAL A 37 -14.91 -16.32 -26.54
N SER A 38 -15.37 -17.57 -26.55
CA SER A 38 -15.87 -18.26 -25.35
C SER A 38 -14.81 -19.26 -24.88
N LYS A 39 -14.55 -19.35 -23.56
CA LYS A 39 -13.72 -20.44 -23.02
C LYS A 39 -14.46 -21.78 -23.18
N PRO A 40 -13.78 -22.86 -23.62
CA PRO A 40 -14.37 -24.19 -23.57
C PRO A 40 -14.64 -24.59 -22.11
N LEU A 41 -15.81 -25.17 -21.82
CA LEU A 41 -16.08 -25.73 -20.50
C LEU A 41 -15.02 -26.81 -20.18
N PRO A 42 -14.52 -26.91 -18.94
CA PRO A 42 -13.70 -28.05 -18.56
C PRO A 42 -14.56 -29.32 -18.69
N ASP A 43 -14.25 -30.15 -19.68
CA ASP A 43 -14.88 -31.46 -19.83
C ASP A 43 -14.49 -32.30 -18.62
N GLY A 44 -15.48 -32.69 -17.82
CA GLY A 44 -15.34 -33.50 -16.60
C GLY A 44 -14.95 -34.97 -16.87
N ARG A 45 -13.95 -35.22 -17.72
CA ARG A 45 -13.33 -36.53 -17.88
C ARG A 45 -11.85 -36.41 -17.59
N GLU A 46 -11.50 -36.66 -16.33
CA GLU A 46 -10.19 -37.15 -15.94
C GLU A 46 -9.93 -38.45 -16.69
N ASN A 47 -9.22 -38.38 -17.81
CA ASN A 47 -8.59 -39.57 -18.39
C ASN A 47 -7.21 -39.72 -17.75
N MET A 48 -7.16 -40.60 -16.74
CA MET A 48 -5.96 -41.28 -16.28
C MET A 48 -5.21 -41.86 -17.48
N GLY A 49 -3.98 -41.38 -17.70
CA GLY A 49 -3.08 -41.85 -18.74
C GLY A 49 -1.65 -41.83 -18.23
N THR A 50 -1.29 -42.95 -17.60
CA THR A 50 0.03 -43.51 -17.28
C THR A 50 1.30 -42.76 -17.72
N GLU A 51 2.18 -42.58 -16.73
CA GLU A 51 3.63 -42.40 -16.87
C GLU A 51 4.24 -43.37 -17.89
N ASP A 52 5.02 -42.82 -18.81
CA ASP A 52 6.21 -43.49 -19.36
C ASP A 52 7.28 -42.41 -19.65
N SER A 53 8.51 -42.72 -19.25
CA SER A 53 9.76 -41.94 -19.36
C SER A 53 10.80 -42.82 -20.10
N PRO A 54 12.02 -42.38 -20.55
CA PRO A 54 12.57 -41.03 -20.80
C PRO A 54 13.56 -40.89 -22.03
N GLN A 55 14.01 -39.64 -22.28
CA GLN A 55 15.29 -39.17 -22.94
C GLN A 55 15.45 -39.21 -24.50
N PRO A 56 16.52 -38.60 -25.09
CA PRO A 56 16.96 -37.18 -25.08
C PRO A 56 17.30 -36.64 -26.50
N ALA A 57 17.31 -35.32 -26.76
CA ALA A 57 18.19 -34.66 -27.77
C ALA A 57 17.95 -33.14 -27.88
N ASP A 58 19.06 -32.41 -27.70
CA ASP A 58 19.58 -31.30 -28.49
C ASP A 58 18.89 -29.91 -28.53
N ASP A 59 19.67 -28.96 -28.00
CA ASP A 59 19.76 -27.52 -28.25
C ASP A 59 19.10 -26.97 -29.51
N VAL A 60 18.05 -26.14 -29.34
CA VAL A 60 17.83 -24.91 -30.13
C VAL A 60 17.06 -23.87 -29.29
N ASN A 61 17.70 -22.74 -29.00
CA ASN A 61 17.16 -21.40 -28.67
C ASN A 61 15.72 -21.30 -28.13
N LYS A 62 15.58 -21.20 -26.80
CA LYS A 62 14.40 -20.59 -26.16
C LYS A 62 14.61 -19.08 -26.01
N SER A 63 14.35 -18.33 -27.07
CA SER A 63 14.18 -16.87 -27.00
C SER A 63 13.23 -16.34 -28.08
N GLU A 64 12.03 -16.88 -28.18
CA GLU A 64 10.93 -16.22 -28.91
C GLU A 64 9.65 -16.33 -28.09
N GLY A 65 9.50 -15.40 -27.14
CA GLY A 65 8.22 -15.14 -26.50
C GLY A 65 7.23 -14.63 -27.52
N ASN A 66 6.01 -15.19 -27.50
CA ASN A 66 4.76 -14.70 -28.08
C ASN A 66 4.88 -13.37 -28.85
N ARG A 67 5.33 -13.42 -30.11
CA ARG A 67 5.06 -12.32 -31.04
C ARG A 67 3.58 -12.40 -31.40
N ALA A 68 2.78 -11.54 -30.75
CA ALA A 68 1.46 -11.20 -31.25
C ALA A 68 1.56 -10.91 -32.76
N ARG A 69 0.73 -11.58 -33.56
CA ARG A 69 0.67 -11.30 -35.00
C ARG A 69 0.28 -9.82 -35.15
N HIS A 70 1.07 -9.07 -35.92
CA HIS A 70 0.88 -7.64 -36.23
C HIS A 70 -0.61 -7.24 -36.31
N GLY A 71 -1.05 -6.31 -35.45
CA GLY A 71 -2.40 -5.73 -35.47
C GLY A 71 -3.49 -6.45 -34.65
N ILE A 72 -3.14 -7.42 -33.80
CA ILE A 72 -4.10 -8.12 -32.93
C ILE A 72 -3.76 -7.87 -31.45
N TYR A 73 -4.68 -7.22 -30.72
CA TYR A 73 -4.65 -7.16 -29.26
C TYR A 73 -5.51 -8.28 -28.68
N VAL A 74 -4.96 -9.05 -27.75
CA VAL A 74 -5.66 -10.14 -27.07
C VAL A 74 -5.88 -9.73 -25.62
N SER A 75 -7.14 -9.65 -25.19
CA SER A 75 -7.48 -9.34 -23.81
C SER A 75 -6.83 -10.34 -22.85
N ARG A 76 -6.39 -9.89 -21.68
CA ARG A 76 -5.80 -10.75 -20.65
C ARG A 76 -6.73 -11.90 -20.27
N ARG A 77 -8.04 -11.66 -20.15
CA ARG A 77 -9.01 -12.73 -19.83
C ARG A 77 -9.21 -13.74 -20.96
N SER A 78 -8.83 -13.37 -22.18
CA SER A 78 -8.84 -14.24 -23.37
C SER A 78 -7.50 -14.96 -23.65
N SER A 79 -6.48 -14.73 -22.82
CA SER A 79 -5.17 -15.39 -22.95
C SER A 79 -5.26 -16.90 -22.65
N GLY A 80 -4.61 -17.73 -23.47
CA GLY A 80 -4.58 -19.20 -23.31
C GLY A 80 -5.63 -19.99 -24.10
N VAL A 81 -6.42 -19.34 -24.96
CA VAL A 81 -7.32 -20.03 -25.91
C VAL A 81 -6.57 -20.31 -27.21
N ASP A 82 -6.40 -21.59 -27.57
CA ASP A 82 -5.69 -21.99 -28.79
C ASP A 82 -6.42 -21.52 -30.06
N PHE A 83 -5.70 -20.75 -30.87
CA PHE A 83 -6.22 -19.99 -32.00
C PHE A 83 -6.44 -20.81 -33.28
N SER A 84 -6.38 -22.14 -33.23
CA SER A 84 -6.57 -23.01 -34.40
C SER A 84 -7.96 -23.64 -34.50
N SER A 85 -8.79 -23.60 -33.45
CA SER A 85 -10.15 -24.18 -33.51
C SER A 85 -11.20 -23.11 -33.81
N VAL A 86 -11.67 -23.09 -35.05
CA VAL A 86 -12.72 -22.22 -35.61
C VAL A 86 -14.13 -22.45 -34.99
N VAL A 87 -14.24 -23.22 -33.92
CA VAL A 87 -15.49 -23.93 -33.62
C VAL A 87 -16.53 -23.10 -32.84
N ASP A 88 -16.17 -22.00 -32.17
CA ASP A 88 -17.15 -21.18 -31.40
C ASP A 88 -16.76 -19.68 -31.24
N SER A 89 -16.03 -19.07 -32.19
CA SER A 89 -15.69 -17.62 -32.14
C SER A 89 -16.64 -16.75 -32.98
N VAL A 90 -17.22 -15.70 -32.40
CA VAL A 90 -18.06 -14.72 -33.11
C VAL A 90 -17.19 -13.50 -33.45
N GLU A 91 -17.04 -13.18 -34.73
CA GLU A 91 -16.40 -11.93 -35.18
C GLU A 91 -17.48 -10.85 -35.36
N GLU A 92 -17.38 -9.77 -34.59
CA GLU A 92 -18.21 -8.58 -34.75
C GLU A 92 -17.35 -7.39 -35.19
N VAL A 93 -17.86 -6.57 -36.09
CA VAL A 93 -17.20 -5.33 -36.51
C VAL A 93 -17.90 -4.19 -35.78
N ILE A 94 -17.12 -3.39 -35.04
CA ILE A 94 -17.64 -2.24 -34.32
C ILE A 94 -17.13 -0.97 -34.99
N ASP A 95 -18.08 -0.14 -35.39
CA ASP A 95 -17.81 1.16 -35.97
C ASP A 95 -17.62 2.18 -34.84
N VAL A 96 -16.38 2.67 -34.67
CA VAL A 96 -16.03 3.56 -33.58
C VAL A 96 -15.11 4.67 -34.08
N HIS A 97 -15.36 5.92 -33.68
CA HIS A 97 -14.43 7.01 -33.98
C HIS A 97 -13.13 6.79 -33.22
N LEU A 98 -12.03 6.65 -33.96
CA LEU A 98 -10.71 6.31 -33.42
C LEU A 98 -9.99 7.49 -32.74
N ASP A 99 -10.35 8.73 -33.07
CA ASP A 99 -9.78 9.92 -32.46
C ASP A 99 -9.98 10.00 -30.93
N PRO A 100 -11.21 9.90 -30.38
CA PRO A 100 -11.41 9.92 -28.92
C PRO A 100 -10.76 8.72 -28.22
N LEU A 101 -10.76 7.53 -28.83
CA LEU A 101 -10.08 6.35 -28.29
C LEU A 101 -8.57 6.57 -28.12
N SER A 102 -7.92 7.14 -29.13
CA SER A 102 -6.47 7.41 -29.10
C SER A 102 -6.06 8.53 -28.14
N LYS A 103 -6.99 9.43 -27.81
CA LYS A 103 -6.78 10.51 -26.84
C LYS A 103 -6.90 10.02 -25.41
N GLU A 104 -7.90 9.17 -25.14
CA GLU A 104 -8.20 8.67 -23.79
C GLU A 104 -7.36 7.44 -23.40
N SER A 105 -6.73 6.75 -24.35
CA SER A 105 -5.91 5.57 -24.09
C SER A 105 -4.64 5.52 -24.93
N ASP A 106 -3.52 5.36 -24.22
CA ASP A 106 -2.20 5.10 -24.81
C ASP A 106 -2.12 3.74 -25.52
N LEU A 107 -2.95 2.78 -25.11
CA LEU A 107 -3.02 1.46 -25.74
C LEU A 107 -3.68 1.57 -27.11
N PHE A 108 -4.84 2.23 -27.20
CA PHE A 108 -5.48 2.49 -28.49
C PHE A 108 -4.58 3.34 -29.40
N ARG A 109 -3.91 4.36 -28.86
CA ARG A 109 -2.93 5.16 -29.62
C ARG A 109 -1.80 4.31 -30.20
N ARG A 110 -1.25 3.37 -29.41
CA ARG A 110 -0.18 2.45 -29.86
C ARG A 110 -0.65 1.48 -30.93
N LEU A 111 -1.79 0.83 -30.72
CA LEU A 111 -2.40 -0.05 -31.73
C LEU A 111 -2.63 0.68 -33.05
N LEU A 112 -2.99 1.96 -32.98
CA LEU A 112 -3.19 2.82 -34.14
C LEU A 112 -1.90 3.31 -34.80
N SER A 113 -0.82 3.51 -34.05
CA SER A 113 0.47 3.89 -34.65
C SER A 113 1.12 2.71 -35.38
N GLU A 114 1.03 1.50 -34.83
CA GLU A 114 1.56 0.28 -35.47
C GLU A 114 0.90 -0.01 -36.83
N MET A 115 -0.34 0.45 -37.01
CA MET A 115 -1.07 0.41 -38.27
C MET A 115 -0.52 1.35 -39.35
N LYS A 116 0.05 2.51 -38.98
CA LYS A 116 0.57 3.50 -39.95
C LYS A 116 1.90 3.06 -40.58
N GLU A 117 2.64 2.17 -39.91
CA GLU A 117 3.93 1.66 -40.37
C GLU A 117 3.80 0.37 -41.21
N GLY A 118 2.66 -0.34 -41.11
CA GLY A 118 2.40 -1.59 -41.84
C GLY A 118 1.53 -1.39 -43.08
N SER A 119 2.08 -1.66 -44.27
CA SER A 119 1.39 -1.62 -45.57
C SER A 119 0.41 -2.78 -45.82
N GLN A 120 -0.44 -3.14 -44.85
CA GLN A 120 -1.54 -4.10 -45.03
C GLN A 120 -2.87 -3.56 -44.47
N GLU A 121 -3.91 -3.66 -45.30
CA GLU A 121 -5.33 -3.32 -45.05
C GLU A 121 -6.01 -4.21 -43.97
N ARG A 122 -5.36 -4.48 -42.85
CA ARG A 122 -5.95 -5.28 -41.77
C ARG A 122 -6.45 -4.37 -40.66
N LEU A 123 -7.77 -4.25 -40.51
CA LEU A 123 -8.40 -3.51 -39.41
C LEU A 123 -7.84 -3.97 -38.05
N PRO A 124 -7.59 -3.04 -37.11
CA PRO A 124 -7.14 -3.39 -35.77
C PRO A 124 -8.16 -4.35 -35.15
N THR A 125 -7.67 -5.52 -34.73
CA THR A 125 -8.51 -6.57 -34.17
C THR A 125 -8.26 -6.68 -32.68
N ILE A 126 -9.31 -6.46 -31.89
CA ILE A 126 -9.31 -6.64 -30.44
C ILE A 126 -10.04 -7.93 -30.15
N GLN A 127 -9.41 -8.85 -29.44
CA GLN A 127 -10.04 -10.06 -28.99
C GLN A 127 -10.41 -9.94 -27.51
N ILE A 128 -11.68 -10.20 -27.18
CA ILE A 128 -12.22 -10.18 -25.83
C ILE A 128 -12.95 -11.48 -25.51
N GLU A 129 -13.05 -11.83 -24.23
CA GLU A 129 -13.90 -12.93 -23.79
C GLU A 129 -15.39 -12.52 -23.83
N ALA A 130 -16.29 -13.47 -24.11
CA ALA A 130 -17.74 -13.21 -24.13
C ALA A 130 -18.30 -12.63 -22.82
N SER A 131 -17.65 -12.91 -21.68
CA SER A 131 -17.99 -12.32 -20.39
C SER A 131 -17.64 -10.84 -20.27
N GLU A 132 -16.69 -10.35 -21.05
CA GLU A 132 -16.19 -8.96 -21.00
C GLU A 132 -16.98 -8.01 -21.92
N GLU A 133 -17.85 -8.54 -22.78
CA GLU A 133 -18.52 -7.77 -23.83
C GLU A 133 -19.25 -6.54 -23.26
N ASN A 134 -20.03 -6.70 -22.20
CA ASN A 134 -20.78 -5.59 -21.61
C ASN A 134 -19.88 -4.50 -21.02
N ALA A 135 -18.76 -4.90 -20.38
CA ALA A 135 -17.79 -3.97 -19.82
C ALA A 135 -17.05 -3.20 -20.93
N PHE A 136 -16.70 -3.90 -22.01
CA PHE A 136 -16.07 -3.27 -23.18
C PHE A 136 -17.01 -2.27 -23.87
N ILE A 137 -18.28 -2.61 -24.06
CA ILE A 137 -19.28 -1.66 -24.58
C ILE A 137 -19.44 -0.47 -23.65
N GLY A 138 -19.55 -0.69 -22.34
CA GLY A 138 -19.67 0.38 -21.35
C GLY A 138 -18.48 1.33 -21.38
N LEU A 139 -17.27 0.81 -21.60
CA LEU A 139 -16.07 1.60 -21.80
C LEU A 139 -16.15 2.47 -23.06
N LEU A 140 -16.58 1.90 -24.20
CA LEU A 140 -16.77 2.67 -25.44
C LEU A 140 -17.84 3.76 -25.27
N GLU A 141 -18.96 3.45 -24.61
CA GLU A 141 -20.00 4.43 -24.30
C GLU A 141 -19.44 5.59 -23.45
N PHE A 142 -18.59 5.28 -22.46
CA PHE A 142 -17.94 6.30 -21.64
C PHE A 142 -16.99 7.19 -22.42
N ILE A 143 -16.11 6.61 -23.26
CA ILE A 143 -15.15 7.38 -24.07
C ILE A 143 -15.87 8.35 -25.00
N HIS A 144 -17.04 7.98 -25.53
CA HIS A 144 -17.79 8.83 -26.46
C HIS A 144 -18.72 9.85 -25.80
N SER A 145 -19.33 9.49 -24.68
CA SER A 145 -20.35 10.33 -24.04
C SER A 145 -19.87 11.02 -22.77
N SER A 146 -18.74 10.57 -22.20
CA SER A 146 -18.25 10.95 -20.87
C SER A 146 -19.28 10.74 -19.75
N ILE A 147 -20.31 9.93 -19.99
CA ILE A 147 -21.39 9.66 -19.04
C ILE A 147 -21.22 8.23 -18.53
N MET A 148 -21.24 8.08 -17.20
CA MET A 148 -21.29 6.77 -16.59
C MET A 148 -22.71 6.21 -16.57
N PRO A 149 -22.94 4.97 -17.03
CA PRO A 149 -24.22 4.32 -16.84
C PRO A 149 -24.49 4.07 -15.35
N SER A 150 -25.76 4.03 -14.96
CA SER A 150 -26.15 3.51 -13.64
C SER A 150 -25.99 1.99 -13.67
N LEU A 151 -24.87 1.52 -13.13
CA LEU A 151 -24.46 0.11 -13.15
C LEU A 151 -24.67 -0.52 -11.77
N SER A 152 -24.86 -1.84 -11.71
CA SER A 152 -24.78 -2.64 -10.48
C SER A 152 -23.34 -2.72 -9.95
N TYR A 153 -23.12 -3.28 -8.76
CA TYR A 153 -21.78 -3.40 -8.19
C TYR A 153 -20.83 -4.22 -9.09
N GLU A 154 -21.29 -5.40 -9.52
CA GLU A 154 -20.53 -6.31 -10.39
C GLU A 154 -20.17 -5.66 -11.74
N GLU A 155 -21.13 -4.95 -12.33
CA GLU A 155 -20.90 -4.24 -13.59
C GLU A 155 -19.88 -3.10 -13.47
N ILE A 156 -19.83 -2.40 -12.33
CA ILE A 156 -18.80 -1.37 -12.10
C ILE A 156 -17.42 -2.02 -11.91
N VAL A 157 -17.33 -3.16 -11.23
CA VAL A 157 -16.07 -3.91 -11.09
C VAL A 157 -15.57 -4.40 -12.44
N ASP A 158 -16.42 -5.00 -13.27
CA ASP A 158 -16.01 -5.46 -14.59
C ASP A 158 -15.59 -4.29 -15.49
N LEU A 159 -16.29 -3.17 -15.42
CA LEU A 159 -15.91 -1.95 -16.14
C LEU A 159 -14.59 -1.36 -15.62
N LEU A 160 -14.33 -1.37 -14.31
CA LEU A 160 -13.06 -0.94 -13.73
C LEU A 160 -11.90 -1.80 -14.27
N LEU A 161 -12.08 -3.12 -14.30
CA LEU A 161 -11.06 -4.05 -14.78
C LEU A 161 -10.82 -3.90 -16.29
N ALA A 162 -11.88 -3.69 -17.08
CA ALA A 162 -11.74 -3.37 -18.50
C ALA A 162 -11.03 -2.01 -18.70
N SER A 163 -11.39 -1.00 -17.92
CA SER A 163 -10.77 0.33 -18.00
C SER A 163 -9.29 0.31 -17.64
N ASP A 164 -8.90 -0.48 -16.64
CA ASP A 164 -7.51 -0.72 -16.26
C ASP A 164 -6.73 -1.39 -17.40
N GLU A 165 -7.30 -2.45 -17.96
CA GLU A 165 -6.70 -3.20 -19.07
C GLU A 165 -6.50 -2.33 -20.32
N PHE A 166 -7.55 -1.61 -20.72
CA PHE A 166 -7.52 -0.73 -21.90
C PHE A 166 -6.92 0.65 -21.61
N GLN A 167 -6.35 0.88 -20.42
CA GLN A 167 -5.60 2.08 -20.06
C GLN A 167 -6.41 3.39 -20.14
N VAL A 168 -7.69 3.36 -19.73
CA VAL A 168 -8.57 4.53 -19.69
C VAL A 168 -8.73 5.00 -18.25
N LEU A 169 -7.79 5.84 -17.80
CA LEU A 169 -7.68 6.26 -16.40
C LEU A 169 -8.90 7.05 -15.91
N THR A 170 -9.49 7.89 -16.77
CA THR A 170 -10.69 8.69 -16.47
C THR A 170 -11.87 7.80 -16.11
N CYS A 171 -12.09 6.73 -16.89
CA CYS A 171 -13.15 5.75 -16.64
C CYS A 171 -12.88 4.94 -15.37
N ALA A 172 -11.64 4.47 -15.17
CA ALA A 172 -11.24 3.74 -13.97
C ALA A 172 -11.46 4.57 -12.68
N SER A 173 -11.13 5.86 -12.73
CA SER A 173 -11.29 6.80 -11.62
C SER A 173 -12.77 7.03 -11.27
N GLU A 174 -13.63 7.15 -12.28
CA GLU A 174 -15.07 7.33 -12.06
C GLU A 174 -15.74 6.03 -11.54
N CYS A 175 -15.33 4.87 -12.07
CA CYS A 175 -15.77 3.57 -11.55
C CYS A 175 -15.42 3.42 -10.07
N MET A 176 -14.20 3.81 -9.70
CA MET A 176 -13.77 3.87 -8.32
C MET A 176 -14.65 4.76 -7.45
N TYR A 177 -14.91 5.99 -7.89
CA TYR A 177 -15.74 6.92 -7.14
C TYR A 177 -17.15 6.34 -6.90
N GLN A 178 -17.75 5.69 -7.89
CA GLN A 178 -19.04 5.02 -7.72
C GLN A 178 -18.99 3.79 -6.81
N LEU A 179 -17.94 2.96 -6.89
CA LEU A 179 -17.75 1.83 -5.97
C LEU A 179 -17.65 2.31 -4.53
N LEU A 180 -16.92 3.40 -4.28
CA LEU A 180 -16.74 3.99 -2.96
C LEU A 180 -18.04 4.55 -2.37
N GLN A 181 -19.00 4.97 -3.20
CA GLN A 181 -20.31 5.44 -2.76
C GLN A 181 -21.29 4.30 -2.45
N LYS A 182 -21.07 3.10 -2.99
CA LYS A 182 -21.94 1.96 -2.72
C LYS A 182 -21.51 1.28 -1.42
N SER A 183 -22.43 1.24 -0.45
CA SER A 183 -22.26 0.57 0.84
C SER A 183 -22.15 -0.94 0.63
N ASN A 184 -20.90 -1.45 0.60
CA ASN A 184 -20.42 -2.84 0.72
C ASN A 184 -18.95 -2.95 0.22
N SER A 185 -18.21 -1.84 0.15
CA SER A 185 -17.05 -1.70 -0.75
C SER A 185 -15.69 -1.86 -0.09
N GLU A 186 -15.57 -1.88 1.25
CA GLU A 186 -14.26 -1.83 1.89
C GLU A 186 -13.44 -3.12 1.76
N LEU A 187 -14.05 -4.30 1.96
CA LEU A 187 -13.36 -5.59 1.76
C LEU A 187 -13.02 -5.81 0.28
N CYS A 188 -13.92 -5.41 -0.61
CA CYS A 188 -13.67 -5.53 -2.03
C CYS A 188 -12.51 -4.64 -2.49
N CYS A 189 -12.20 -3.54 -1.78
CA CYS A 189 -11.02 -2.75 -2.08
C CYS A 189 -9.73 -3.59 -1.96
N PHE A 190 -9.65 -4.52 -1.01
CA PHE A 190 -8.49 -5.41 -0.87
C PHE A 190 -8.35 -6.35 -2.07
N GLU A 191 -9.45 -6.96 -2.50
CA GLU A 191 -9.45 -7.86 -3.66
C GLU A 191 -9.15 -7.13 -4.96
N LEU A 192 -9.66 -5.90 -5.12
CA LEU A 192 -9.43 -5.08 -6.31
C LEU A 192 -8.02 -4.52 -6.37
N CYS A 193 -7.36 -4.26 -5.24
CA CYS A 193 -5.96 -3.79 -5.20
C CYS A 193 -5.00 -4.74 -5.93
N GLU A 194 -5.31 -6.04 -5.95
CA GLU A 194 -4.52 -7.06 -6.63
C GLU A 194 -4.78 -7.09 -8.14
N LYS A 195 -6.04 -6.86 -8.55
CA LYS A 195 -6.48 -7.01 -9.93
C LYS A 195 -6.21 -5.78 -10.80
N VAL A 196 -6.15 -4.59 -10.20
CA VAL A 196 -5.95 -3.31 -10.88
C VAL A 196 -4.47 -2.96 -10.95
N HIS A 197 -3.98 -2.44 -12.07
CA HIS A 197 -2.57 -2.14 -12.32
C HIS A 197 -2.24 -0.65 -12.21
N TRP A 198 -3.19 0.25 -12.45
CA TRP A 198 -2.97 1.69 -12.31
C TRP A 198 -2.62 2.09 -10.88
N ALA A 199 -1.41 2.64 -10.70
CA ALA A 199 -0.88 3.01 -9.38
C ALA A 199 -1.79 3.97 -8.61
N SER A 200 -2.28 5.03 -9.25
CA SER A 200 -3.18 6.02 -8.63
C SER A 200 -4.52 5.42 -8.17
N VAL A 201 -5.05 4.45 -8.94
CA VAL A 201 -6.29 3.74 -8.58
C VAL A 201 -6.04 2.80 -7.40
N ARG A 202 -4.92 2.07 -7.43
CA ARG A 202 -4.50 1.21 -6.31
C ARG A 202 -4.28 2.02 -5.03
N GLU A 203 -3.71 3.22 -5.11
CA GLU A 203 -3.52 4.12 -3.97
C GLU A 203 -4.84 4.52 -3.34
N LEU A 204 -5.82 4.87 -4.16
CA LEU A 204 -7.16 5.20 -3.68
C LEU A 204 -7.85 3.99 -3.03
N LEU A 205 -7.75 2.81 -3.64
CA LEU A 205 -8.28 1.55 -3.10
C LEU A 205 -7.64 1.20 -1.76
N ALA A 206 -6.30 1.26 -1.67
CA ALA A 206 -5.58 0.95 -0.45
C ALA A 206 -5.85 1.98 0.65
N LYS A 207 -5.97 3.26 0.31
CA LYS A 207 -6.38 4.29 1.27
C LYS A 207 -7.75 3.96 1.87
N LYS A 208 -8.74 3.59 1.04
CA LYS A 208 -10.06 3.19 1.53
C LYS A 208 -10.03 1.90 2.35
N ALA A 209 -9.26 0.91 1.89
CA ALA A 209 -9.06 -0.34 2.60
C ALA A 209 -8.46 -0.08 4.00
N MET A 210 -7.48 0.82 4.10
CA MET A 210 -6.88 1.20 5.38
C MET A 210 -7.75 2.11 6.22
N ASP A 211 -8.58 2.98 5.65
CA ASP A 211 -9.62 3.68 6.40
C ASP A 211 -10.52 2.68 7.13
N TYR A 212 -10.85 1.56 6.49
CA TYR A 212 -11.59 0.48 7.14
C TYR A 212 -10.78 -0.16 8.27
N VAL A 213 -9.51 -0.55 8.04
CA VAL A 213 -8.64 -1.12 9.09
C VAL A 213 -8.44 -0.15 10.26
N THR A 214 -8.25 1.14 9.99
CA THR A 214 -7.96 2.16 11.01
C THR A 214 -9.19 2.57 11.80
N LYS A 215 -10.36 2.73 11.14
CA LYS A 215 -11.65 2.92 11.84
C LYS A 215 -12.00 1.74 12.74
N THR A 216 -11.45 0.57 12.44
CA THR A 216 -11.72 -0.68 13.16
C THR A 216 -10.56 -1.07 14.08
N ASN A 217 -9.47 -0.29 14.09
CA ASN A 217 -8.26 -0.60 14.84
C ASN A 217 -8.48 -0.46 16.36
N PRO A 218 -8.03 -1.44 17.16
CA PRO A 218 -8.22 -1.49 18.61
C PRO A 218 -7.49 -0.40 19.43
N ASN A 219 -6.61 0.41 18.84
CA ASN A 219 -5.79 1.39 19.57
C ASN A 219 -6.31 2.83 19.62
N ARG A 220 -7.55 3.10 19.19
CA ARG A 220 -8.21 4.36 19.58
C ARG A 220 -8.34 4.34 21.10
N THR A 221 -7.68 5.24 21.80
CA THR A 221 -7.65 5.35 23.27
C THR A 221 -9.07 5.25 23.85
N ILE A 222 -9.44 4.09 24.38
CA ILE A 222 -10.72 3.91 25.08
C ILE A 222 -10.49 4.22 26.56
N SER A 223 -11.18 5.26 27.03
CA SER A 223 -11.44 5.46 28.45
C SER A 223 -12.22 4.25 29.01
N PRO A 224 -12.03 3.87 30.28
CA PRO A 224 -12.47 2.59 30.80
C PRO A 224 -13.97 2.55 31.13
N THR A 225 -14.84 2.72 30.13
CA THR A 225 -16.27 2.41 30.22
C THR A 225 -16.79 2.19 28.81
N GLU A 226 -17.03 0.93 28.46
CA GLU A 226 -18.28 0.42 27.86
C GLU A 226 -18.03 -0.89 27.09
N LYS A 227 -18.82 -1.89 27.45
CA LYS A 227 -18.82 -3.25 26.89
C LYS A 227 -19.41 -3.24 25.49
N GLU A 228 -18.59 -3.44 24.45
CA GLU A 228 -19.06 -3.94 23.14
C GLU A 228 -18.03 -4.92 22.53
N ASP A 229 -17.95 -6.11 23.10
CA ASP A 229 -17.07 -7.21 22.64
C ASP A 229 -17.69 -8.09 21.51
N ARG A 230 -18.74 -7.63 20.81
CA ARG A 230 -19.33 -8.37 19.67
C ARG A 230 -18.96 -7.82 18.29
N ASN A 231 -18.79 -6.52 18.12
CA ASN A 231 -18.50 -5.93 16.80
C ASN A 231 -17.00 -5.94 16.46
N ARG A 232 -16.12 -5.91 17.47
CA ARG A 232 -14.64 -5.86 17.31
C ARG A 232 -14.07 -7.16 16.77
N MET A 233 -14.46 -8.30 17.36
CA MET A 233 -14.06 -9.62 16.88
C MET A 233 -14.62 -9.94 15.48
N SER A 234 -15.76 -9.35 15.11
CA SER A 234 -16.37 -9.59 13.79
C SER A 234 -15.54 -9.02 12.66
N ILE A 235 -15.00 -7.80 12.81
CA ILE A 235 -14.28 -7.11 11.74
C ILE A 235 -12.82 -7.57 11.63
N GLU A 236 -12.16 -7.81 12.77
CA GLU A 236 -10.86 -8.50 12.76
C GLU A 236 -10.99 -9.87 12.08
N SER A 237 -12.08 -10.60 12.32
CA SER A 237 -12.32 -11.89 11.66
C SER A 237 -12.52 -11.79 10.15
N GLU A 238 -12.97 -10.65 9.61
CA GLU A 238 -13.18 -10.46 8.17
C GLU A 238 -11.86 -10.17 7.44
N LEU A 239 -11.04 -9.25 7.96
CA LEU A 239 -9.72 -8.96 7.41
C LEU A 239 -8.79 -10.17 7.47
N LEU A 240 -8.87 -10.93 8.57
CA LEU A 240 -8.06 -12.12 8.75
C LEU A 240 -8.51 -13.27 7.84
N ARG A 241 -9.70 -13.21 7.22
CA ARG A 241 -10.13 -14.20 6.22
C ARG A 241 -9.65 -13.89 4.81
N LEU A 242 -9.08 -12.71 4.57
CA LEU A 242 -8.62 -12.33 3.23
C LEU A 242 -7.49 -13.25 2.75
N PRO A 243 -7.47 -13.61 1.45
CA PRO A 243 -6.41 -14.41 0.87
C PRO A 243 -5.13 -13.60 0.73
N PHE A 244 -3.98 -14.29 0.73
CA PHE A 244 -2.66 -13.65 0.67
C PHE A 244 -2.48 -12.62 -0.47
N PRO A 245 -2.94 -12.84 -1.71
CA PRO A 245 -2.75 -11.86 -2.79
C PRO A 245 -3.37 -10.49 -2.50
N ALA A 246 -4.54 -10.48 -1.85
CA ALA A 246 -5.24 -9.25 -1.47
C ALA A 246 -4.47 -8.48 -0.38
N ILE A 247 -3.92 -9.21 0.60
CA ILE A 247 -3.08 -8.65 1.66
C ILE A 247 -1.78 -8.11 1.08
N LYS A 248 -1.09 -8.90 0.25
CA LYS A 248 0.15 -8.51 -0.42
C LYS A 248 -0.04 -7.22 -1.23
N ALA A 249 -1.14 -7.11 -1.99
CA ALA A 249 -1.39 -5.96 -2.85
C ALA A 249 -1.50 -4.64 -2.08
N VAL A 250 -2.10 -4.66 -0.89
CA VAL A 250 -2.24 -3.49 -0.01
C VAL A 250 -0.94 -3.22 0.75
N PHE A 251 -0.32 -4.25 1.32
CA PHE A 251 0.87 -4.09 2.16
C PHE A 251 2.13 -3.76 1.36
N CYS A 252 2.19 -3.98 0.04
CA CYS A 252 3.30 -3.51 -0.78
C CYS A 252 3.33 -1.99 -1.02
N MET A 253 2.33 -1.22 -0.57
CA MET A 253 2.16 0.18 -0.99
C MET A 253 2.90 1.20 -0.13
N ASP A 254 3.61 2.13 -0.76
CA ASP A 254 4.39 3.16 -0.06
C ASP A 254 3.53 4.16 0.70
N GLY A 255 2.45 4.64 0.07
CA GLY A 255 1.51 5.59 0.65
C GLY A 255 0.50 5.00 1.67
N LEU A 256 0.79 3.86 2.29
CA LEU A 256 -0.14 3.22 3.23
C LEU A 256 -0.15 3.97 4.58
N GLU A 257 -1.31 4.49 4.99
CA GLU A 257 -1.44 5.19 6.28
C GLU A 257 -1.69 4.19 7.43
N VAL A 258 -0.73 4.09 8.36
CA VAL A 258 -0.75 3.09 9.44
C VAL A 258 -0.23 3.67 10.75
N GLU A 259 -0.56 3.06 11.88
CA GLU A 259 -0.09 3.56 13.19
C GLU A 259 1.45 3.48 13.32
N SER A 260 2.03 2.33 13.00
CA SER A 260 3.48 2.07 12.94
C SER A 260 3.73 0.77 12.17
N GLU A 261 4.97 0.52 11.76
CA GLU A 261 5.33 -0.74 11.11
C GLU A 261 5.16 -1.94 12.07
N ASP A 262 5.35 -1.74 13.39
CA ASP A 262 5.11 -2.76 14.42
C ASP A 262 3.68 -3.34 14.35
N VAL A 263 2.68 -2.51 14.05
CA VAL A 263 1.28 -2.96 13.92
C VAL A 263 1.10 -3.84 12.68
N LEU A 264 1.83 -3.56 11.60
CA LEU A 264 1.82 -4.39 10.40
C LEU A 264 2.53 -5.73 10.65
N TYR A 265 3.64 -5.71 11.38
CA TYR A 265 4.31 -6.94 11.82
C TYR A 265 3.37 -7.83 12.64
N ASP A 266 2.70 -7.27 13.65
CA ASP A 266 1.78 -8.03 14.51
C ASP A 266 0.59 -8.57 13.72
N PHE A 267 0.02 -7.77 12.81
CA PHE A 267 -1.06 -8.22 11.93
C PHE A 267 -0.61 -9.37 11.02
N MET A 268 0.55 -9.26 10.37
CA MET A 268 1.08 -10.32 9.50
C MET A 268 1.31 -11.62 10.26
N LEU A 269 1.88 -11.53 11.45
CA LEU A 269 2.14 -12.68 12.30
C LEU A 269 0.83 -13.36 12.73
N TYR A 270 -0.15 -12.56 13.16
CA TYR A 270 -1.45 -13.07 13.56
C TYR A 270 -2.23 -13.69 12.39
N TRP A 271 -2.17 -13.07 11.21
CA TRP A 271 -2.74 -13.63 9.98
C TRP A 271 -2.09 -14.98 9.65
N ALA A 272 -0.76 -15.08 9.69
CA ALA A 272 -0.05 -16.33 9.43
C ALA A 272 -0.45 -17.44 10.41
N GLN A 273 -0.59 -17.12 11.70
CA GLN A 273 -1.02 -18.07 12.73
C GLN A 273 -2.45 -18.61 12.51
N ILE A 274 -3.34 -17.81 11.92
CA ILE A 274 -4.72 -18.23 11.63
C ILE A 274 -4.78 -19.15 10.41
N HIS A 275 -4.03 -18.83 9.35
CA HIS A 275 -4.04 -19.60 8.09
C HIS A 275 -3.14 -20.83 8.14
N TYR A 276 -2.10 -20.80 8.97
CA TYR A 276 -1.11 -21.87 9.12
C TYR A 276 -0.91 -22.18 10.61
N PRO A 277 -1.95 -22.69 11.32
CA PRO A 277 -1.90 -22.86 12.77
C PRO A 277 -1.03 -24.03 13.24
N LYS A 278 -0.72 -24.97 12.33
CA LYS A 278 0.06 -26.15 12.66
C LYS A 278 1.54 -25.94 12.30
N PRO A 279 2.49 -26.41 13.13
CA PRO A 279 3.91 -26.27 12.84
C PRO A 279 4.34 -26.82 11.48
N GLU A 280 3.68 -27.89 10.99
CA GLU A 280 3.97 -28.47 9.68
C GLU A 280 3.60 -27.53 8.53
N ASP A 281 2.60 -26.67 8.73
CA ASP A 281 2.09 -25.72 7.74
C ASP A 281 2.95 -24.43 7.69
N HIS A 282 3.82 -24.20 8.68
CA HIS A 282 4.68 -23.02 8.73
C HIS A 282 5.65 -22.93 7.55
N TYR A 283 6.04 -24.07 6.95
CA TYR A 283 6.86 -24.06 5.72
C TYR A 283 6.10 -23.37 4.57
N ALA A 284 4.80 -23.66 4.40
CA ALA A 284 3.99 -23.02 3.38
C ALA A 284 3.80 -21.51 3.65
N ALA A 285 3.74 -21.10 4.93
CA ALA A 285 3.73 -19.69 5.29
C ALA A 285 5.05 -18.99 4.92
N LYS A 286 6.20 -19.64 5.12
CA LYS A 286 7.52 -19.10 4.75
C LYS A 286 7.67 -18.86 3.25
N GLU A 287 7.11 -19.73 2.42
CA GLU A 287 7.08 -19.57 0.95
C GLU A 287 6.31 -18.31 0.49
N LEU A 288 5.46 -17.74 1.34
CA LEU A 288 4.78 -16.48 1.05
C LEU A 288 5.70 -15.25 1.17
N HIS A 289 6.87 -15.41 1.79
CA HIS A 289 7.83 -14.33 2.04
C HIS A 289 7.19 -13.11 2.71
N LEU A 290 6.42 -13.34 3.78
CA LEU A 290 5.73 -12.29 4.54
C LEU A 290 6.70 -11.23 5.06
N GLU A 291 7.94 -11.59 5.34
CA GLU A 291 9.01 -10.69 5.75
C GLU A 291 9.29 -9.59 4.70
N CYS A 292 9.06 -9.85 3.42
CA CYS A 292 9.25 -8.87 2.35
C CYS A 292 8.19 -7.76 2.34
N LEU A 293 7.06 -7.96 3.03
CA LEU A 293 5.98 -6.97 3.15
C LEU A 293 6.20 -5.99 4.30
N ILE A 294 7.15 -6.30 5.18
CA ILE A 294 7.44 -5.55 6.41
C ILE A 294 8.73 -4.74 6.21
N ARG A 295 8.70 -3.46 6.58
CA ARG A 295 9.87 -2.56 6.53
C ARG A 295 10.65 -2.62 7.83
N PHE A 296 11.53 -3.62 7.96
CA PHE A 296 12.34 -3.85 9.16
C PHE A 296 13.11 -2.61 9.65
N THR A 297 13.53 -1.74 8.73
CA THR A 297 14.16 -0.44 9.00
C THR A 297 13.36 0.46 9.96
N TYR A 298 12.03 0.35 9.92
CA TYR A 298 11.11 1.16 10.72
C TYR A 298 10.52 0.41 11.93
N LEU A 299 10.81 -0.87 12.12
CA LEU A 299 10.42 -1.61 13.33
C LEU A 299 11.15 -1.10 14.58
N THR A 300 10.52 -1.26 15.74
CA THR A 300 11.19 -1.05 17.04
C THR A 300 12.25 -2.11 17.29
N HIS A 301 13.24 -1.79 18.14
CA HIS A 301 14.30 -2.74 18.50
C HIS A 301 13.74 -4.04 19.10
N GLN A 302 12.70 -3.93 19.93
CA GLN A 302 12.01 -5.08 20.49
C GLN A 302 11.41 -5.96 19.38
N LYS A 303 10.74 -5.37 18.38
CA LYS A 303 10.18 -6.13 17.26
C LYS A 303 11.24 -6.77 16.37
N LEU A 304 12.40 -6.13 16.22
CA LEU A 304 13.54 -6.75 15.54
C LEU A 304 14.06 -7.99 16.29
N GLU A 305 14.12 -7.94 17.62
CA GLU A 305 14.49 -9.10 18.45
C GLU A 305 13.42 -10.21 18.36
N GLU A 306 12.13 -9.85 18.43
CA GLU A 306 11.01 -10.78 18.27
C GLU A 306 11.02 -11.46 16.88
N ALA A 307 11.34 -10.71 15.82
CA ALA A 307 11.42 -11.24 14.47
C ALA A 307 12.49 -12.32 14.30
N LEU A 308 13.63 -12.18 14.99
CA LEU A 308 14.71 -13.19 14.96
C LEU A 308 14.29 -14.52 15.59
N GLN A 309 13.27 -14.52 16.46
CA GLN A 309 12.72 -15.71 17.11
C GLN A 309 11.44 -16.22 16.44
N CYS A 310 11.03 -15.63 15.30
CA CYS A 310 9.77 -15.96 14.64
C CYS A 310 9.89 -17.19 13.75
N ASP A 311 9.06 -18.20 14.03
CA ASP A 311 9.03 -19.47 13.28
C ASP A 311 8.40 -19.35 11.88
N PHE A 312 7.68 -18.26 11.59
CA PHE A 312 7.00 -18.05 10.30
C PHE A 312 7.89 -17.45 9.21
N PHE A 313 9.12 -17.07 9.54
CA PHE A 313 10.06 -16.47 8.59
C PHE A 313 11.28 -17.37 8.34
N TYR A 314 11.97 -17.12 7.23
CA TYR A 314 13.28 -17.70 6.97
C TYR A 314 14.35 -17.00 7.85
N PRO A 315 15.09 -17.74 8.70
CA PRO A 315 16.08 -17.14 9.60
C PRO A 315 17.15 -16.32 8.86
N GLU A 316 17.56 -16.77 7.68
CA GLU A 316 18.55 -16.07 6.84
C GLU A 316 18.01 -14.75 6.31
N SER A 317 16.76 -14.73 5.82
CA SER A 317 16.10 -13.52 5.32
C SER A 317 15.92 -12.48 6.42
N VAL A 318 15.43 -12.90 7.59
CA VAL A 318 15.22 -12.00 8.73
C VAL A 318 16.54 -11.50 9.28
N SER A 319 17.55 -12.37 9.43
CA SER A 319 18.86 -11.94 9.92
C SER A 319 19.47 -10.86 9.03
N LYS A 320 19.36 -11.03 7.70
CA LYS A 320 19.79 -10.02 6.73
C LYS A 320 19.01 -8.71 6.90
N ALA A 321 17.68 -8.78 6.93
CA ALA A 321 16.81 -7.61 7.08
C ALA A 321 17.07 -6.86 8.40
N VAL A 322 17.30 -7.58 9.50
CA VAL A 322 17.62 -6.99 10.81
C VAL A 322 19.00 -6.31 10.78
N ILE A 323 20.01 -6.92 10.17
CA ILE A 323 21.33 -6.28 10.01
C ILE A 323 21.22 -4.98 9.20
N GLU A 324 20.51 -5.02 8.07
CA GLU A 324 20.27 -3.85 7.22
C GLU A 324 19.49 -2.76 7.98
N ALA A 325 18.46 -3.14 8.76
CA ALA A 325 17.71 -2.22 9.60
C ALA A 325 18.58 -1.58 10.70
N LEU A 326 19.45 -2.35 11.35
CA LEU A 326 20.37 -1.83 12.37
C LEU A 326 21.41 -0.88 11.75
N LEU A 327 21.97 -1.23 10.59
CA LEU A 327 22.89 -0.34 9.85
C LEU A 327 22.22 0.96 9.44
N PHE A 328 20.97 0.88 8.96
CA PHE A 328 20.15 2.04 8.62
C PHE A 328 19.93 2.93 9.85
N LYS A 329 19.55 2.35 10.99
CA LYS A 329 19.32 3.09 12.24
C LYS A 329 20.61 3.73 12.80
N VAL A 330 21.79 3.18 12.53
CA VAL A 330 23.07 3.76 12.97
C VAL A 330 23.50 4.97 12.10
N GLY A 331 22.77 5.26 11.00
CA GLY A 331 23.01 6.45 10.17
C GLY A 331 24.33 6.40 9.41
N VAL A 332 24.80 5.20 9.06
CA VAL A 332 26.02 5.05 8.25
C VAL A 332 25.71 5.55 6.83
N PRO A 333 26.58 6.38 6.20
CA PRO A 333 26.34 6.96 4.87
C PRO A 333 26.48 5.94 3.72
N TYR A 334 25.88 4.75 3.83
CA TYR A 334 25.74 3.77 2.74
C TYR A 334 24.42 3.98 1.94
N HIS A 335 23.92 5.21 1.87
CA HIS A 335 22.59 5.48 1.32
C HIS A 335 22.54 5.70 -0.20
N ASP A 336 23.67 5.85 -0.89
CA ASP A 336 23.66 6.08 -2.35
C ASP A 336 23.55 4.79 -3.20
N GLY A 337 23.55 3.60 -2.57
CA GLY A 337 23.54 2.32 -3.29
C GLY A 337 22.34 1.39 -3.02
N LEU A 338 21.67 1.51 -1.86
CA LEU A 338 20.52 0.65 -1.48
C LEU A 338 19.15 1.35 -1.61
N ALA A 339 19.12 2.64 -1.94
CA ALA A 339 17.92 3.49 -1.96
C ALA A 339 16.87 3.12 -3.04
N SER A 340 17.10 2.05 -3.82
CA SER A 340 16.13 1.56 -4.80
C SER A 340 15.20 0.46 -4.27
N SER A 341 15.36 0.02 -3.01
CA SER A 341 14.46 -0.95 -2.38
C SER A 341 13.38 -0.25 -1.56
N ASN A 342 12.11 -0.60 -1.79
CA ASN A 342 10.95 -0.11 -1.04
C ASN A 342 11.06 -0.37 0.48
N GLN A 343 11.97 -1.24 0.92
CA GLN A 343 12.26 -1.51 2.34
C GLN A 343 12.87 -0.30 3.09
N PHE A 344 13.42 0.67 2.36
CA PHE A 344 13.98 1.91 2.94
C PHE A 344 13.08 3.13 2.76
N LEU A 345 11.92 2.97 2.12
CA LEU A 345 10.95 4.05 1.98
C LEU A 345 10.05 4.09 3.20
N GLU A 346 9.86 5.27 3.77
CA GLU A 346 8.96 5.47 4.90
C GLU A 346 7.50 5.35 4.43
N ARG A 347 6.65 4.74 5.25
CA ARG A 347 5.20 4.66 5.04
C ARG A 347 4.56 5.89 5.69
N HIS A 348 3.28 6.18 5.44
CA HIS A 348 2.63 7.28 6.17
C HIS A 348 2.28 6.84 7.60
N TYR A 349 3.26 6.93 8.50
CA TYR A 349 3.08 6.55 9.90
C TYR A 349 2.44 7.66 10.72
N LYS A 350 1.37 7.32 11.46
CA LYS A 350 0.79 8.25 12.45
C LYS A 350 1.73 8.46 13.63
N ARG A 351 2.40 7.39 14.07
CA ARG A 351 3.45 7.48 15.10
C ARG A 351 4.81 7.58 14.44
N MET A 352 5.55 8.61 14.81
CA MET A 352 6.87 8.87 14.25
C MET A 352 7.86 7.76 14.64
N PRO A 353 8.60 7.19 13.67
CA PRO A 353 9.65 6.23 13.97
C PRO A 353 10.79 6.92 14.73
N VAL A 354 11.41 6.18 15.65
CA VAL A 354 12.55 6.68 16.44
C VAL A 354 13.72 5.71 16.36
N VAL A 355 14.92 6.28 16.37
CA VAL A 355 16.18 5.56 16.44
C VAL A 355 16.67 5.60 17.88
N VAL A 356 16.92 4.44 18.47
CA VAL A 356 17.32 4.33 19.89
C VAL A 356 18.72 3.75 19.96
N THR A 357 19.65 4.49 20.58
CA THR A 357 21.01 4.03 20.90
C THR A 357 21.15 3.87 22.40
N ARG A 358 21.44 2.66 22.88
CA ARG A 358 21.58 2.39 24.32
C ARG A 358 23.01 2.06 24.68
N LEU A 359 23.50 2.68 25.73
CA LEU A 359 24.78 2.39 26.36
C LEU A 359 24.51 1.91 27.79
N ARG A 360 24.79 0.63 28.05
CA ARG A 360 24.64 0.04 29.39
C ARG A 360 25.98 0.08 30.10
N PHE A 361 26.09 0.85 31.18
CA PHE A 361 27.19 0.76 32.14
C PHE A 361 26.69 0.16 33.46
N PRO A 362 27.57 -0.44 34.28
CA PRO A 362 27.18 -1.04 35.56
C PRO A 362 26.45 -0.08 36.51
N GLU A 363 26.86 1.20 36.54
CA GLU A 363 26.35 2.22 37.48
C GLU A 363 25.32 3.17 36.85
N LEU A 364 25.26 3.22 35.52
CA LEU A 364 24.42 4.15 34.76
C LEU A 364 23.88 3.48 33.50
N ASP A 365 22.57 3.40 33.39
CA ASP A 365 21.92 3.06 32.12
C ASP A 365 21.64 4.38 31.39
N HIS A 366 22.05 4.46 30.13
CA HIS A 366 21.92 5.68 29.34
C HIS A 366 21.43 5.34 27.94
N CYS A 367 20.49 6.15 27.44
CA CYS A 367 19.84 5.95 26.17
C CYS A 367 19.73 7.28 25.42
N LYS A 368 20.05 7.28 24.12
CA LYS A 368 19.81 8.41 23.21
C LYS A 368 18.72 8.02 22.22
N VAL A 369 17.71 8.87 22.10
CA VAL A 369 16.61 8.69 21.17
C VAL A 369 16.68 9.80 20.12
N TYR A 370 16.92 9.42 18.87
CA TYR A 370 16.99 10.33 17.73
C TYR A 370 15.71 10.24 16.91
N PHE A 371 15.24 11.40 16.46
CA PHE A 371 14.12 11.50 15.54
C PHE A 371 14.22 12.80 14.74
N SER A 372 13.54 12.83 13.60
CA SER A 372 13.62 13.95 12.67
C SER A 372 12.22 14.31 12.20
N LEU A 373 11.99 15.59 11.94
CA LEU A 373 10.74 16.12 11.38
C LEU A 373 11.07 16.90 10.12
N THR A 374 10.45 16.54 9.01
CA THR A 374 10.55 17.28 7.75
C THR A 374 9.77 18.59 7.84
N GLU A 375 10.08 19.53 6.95
CA GLU A 375 9.37 20.81 6.84
C GLU A 375 7.86 20.61 6.61
N ASP A 376 7.47 19.69 5.73
CA ASP A 376 6.06 19.38 5.47
C ASP A 376 5.33 18.87 6.72
N GLU A 377 5.99 18.03 7.51
CA GLU A 377 5.44 17.50 8.75
C GLU A 377 5.30 18.57 9.85
N LEU A 378 6.24 19.53 9.89
CA LEU A 378 6.17 20.68 10.78
C LEU A 378 5.05 21.64 10.37
N LEU A 379 4.91 21.91 9.08
CA LEU A 379 3.81 22.72 8.54
C LEU A 379 2.46 22.05 8.78
N HIS A 380 2.38 20.73 8.66
CA HIS A 380 1.17 19.98 9.03
C HIS A 380 0.86 20.10 10.53
N LEU A 381 1.87 20.02 11.41
CA LEU A 381 1.69 20.24 12.86
C LEU A 381 1.19 21.67 13.17
N PHE A 382 1.63 22.66 12.39
CA PHE A 382 1.29 24.07 12.57
C PHE A 382 -0.10 24.44 12.01
N HIS A 383 -0.50 23.89 10.86
CA HIS A 383 -1.71 24.29 10.14
C HIS A 383 -2.93 23.36 10.35
N SER A 384 -2.74 22.11 10.77
CA SER A 384 -3.82 21.12 10.88
C SER A 384 -4.38 21.02 12.31
N GLU A 385 -5.50 20.27 12.47
CA GLU A 385 -6.05 19.87 13.79
C GLU A 385 -5.05 19.06 14.66
N GLY A 386 -3.91 18.64 14.10
CA GLY A 386 -2.87 17.90 14.78
C GLY A 386 -1.93 18.80 15.58
N LYS A 387 -2.37 19.30 16.74
CA LYS A 387 -1.51 20.06 17.69
C LYS A 387 -0.36 19.23 18.29
N ARG A 388 -0.34 17.92 18.05
CA ARG A 388 0.55 16.97 18.71
C ARG A 388 0.85 15.80 17.80
N ARG A 389 2.12 15.40 17.74
CA ARG A 389 2.58 14.18 17.09
C ARG A 389 3.38 13.34 18.07
N GLU A 390 3.09 12.05 18.09
CA GLU A 390 3.68 11.11 19.03
C GLU A 390 4.68 10.19 18.33
N SER A 391 5.71 9.77 19.06
CA SER A 391 6.62 8.72 18.62
C SER A 391 6.01 7.33 18.80
N GLN A 392 6.60 6.34 18.15
CA GLN A 392 6.47 4.96 18.58
C GLN A 392 6.94 4.79 20.04
N ASP A 393 6.48 3.73 20.69
CA ASP A 393 6.86 3.45 22.06
C ASP A 393 8.31 2.94 22.10
N LEU A 394 9.08 3.41 23.08
CA LEU A 394 10.47 2.99 23.27
C LEU A 394 10.65 2.41 24.67
N GLN A 395 11.32 1.27 24.74
CA GLN A 395 11.60 0.60 26.00
C GLN A 395 12.95 1.04 26.55
N PHE A 396 12.96 1.49 27.81
CA PHE A 396 14.17 1.77 28.56
C PHE A 396 14.03 1.25 30.00
N GLY A 397 14.92 0.34 30.38
CA GLY A 397 14.74 -0.45 31.60
C GLY A 397 13.46 -1.29 31.53
N HIS A 398 12.65 -1.25 32.58
CA HIS A 398 11.33 -1.90 32.65
C HIS A 398 10.18 -0.96 32.27
N GLN A 399 10.49 0.24 31.76
CA GLN A 399 9.53 1.28 31.46
C GLN A 399 9.39 1.49 29.95
N LEU A 400 8.14 1.70 29.52
CA LEU A 400 7.84 2.19 28.18
C LEU A 400 7.67 3.71 28.23
N PHE A 401 8.39 4.39 27.35
CA PHE A 401 8.33 5.82 27.14
C PHE A 401 7.74 6.15 25.77
N ARG A 402 7.18 7.34 25.67
CA ARG A 402 6.71 7.93 24.43
C ARG A 402 7.12 9.38 24.37
N LEU A 403 7.63 9.80 23.22
CA LEU A 403 7.93 11.19 22.94
C LEU A 403 6.73 11.83 22.23
N ALA A 404 6.50 13.10 22.47
CA ALA A 404 5.52 13.85 21.74
C ALA A 404 6.01 15.28 21.50
N VAL A 405 6.01 15.65 20.23
CA VAL A 405 6.21 17.03 19.77
C VAL A 405 4.84 17.66 19.66
N PHE A 406 4.70 18.89 20.13
CA PHE A 406 3.44 19.60 20.06
C PHE A 406 3.67 21.07 19.76
N TRP A 407 2.65 21.69 19.21
CA TRP A 407 2.54 23.11 19.06
C TRP A 407 1.47 23.60 20.03
N ASP A 408 1.77 24.70 20.72
CA ASP A 408 0.83 25.37 21.60
C ASP A 408 0.90 26.88 21.40
N GLU A 409 -0.17 27.58 21.76
CA GLU A 409 -0.20 29.04 21.81
C GLU A 409 -0.32 29.45 23.27
N ASP A 410 0.76 29.98 23.83
CA ASP A 410 0.75 30.53 25.19
C ASP A 410 0.88 32.06 25.11
N GLY A 411 -0.11 32.77 25.66
CA GLY A 411 -0.10 34.24 25.70
C GLY A 411 -0.07 34.97 24.36
N GLY A 412 -0.28 34.27 23.23
CA GLY A 412 -0.19 34.83 21.87
C GLY A 412 1.13 34.54 21.15
N ASP A 413 2.08 33.88 21.82
CA ASP A 413 3.31 33.37 21.22
C ASP A 413 3.14 31.90 20.82
N THR A 414 3.66 31.55 19.64
CA THR A 414 3.67 30.17 19.13
C THR A 414 4.84 29.40 19.71
N CYS A 415 4.56 28.34 20.48
CA CYS A 415 5.58 27.55 21.18
C CYS A 415 5.84 26.21 20.46
N PHE A 416 7.11 25.78 20.45
CA PHE A 416 7.49 24.45 19.96
C PHE A 416 7.81 23.53 21.15
N GLY A 417 6.89 22.66 21.53
CA GLY A 417 7.01 21.81 22.71
C GLY A 417 7.51 20.40 22.43
N LEU A 418 8.23 19.83 23.40
CA LEU A 418 8.64 18.42 23.41
C LEU A 418 8.45 17.83 24.80
N SER A 419 7.78 16.68 24.83
CA SER A 419 7.53 15.93 26.07
C SER A 419 7.90 14.46 25.94
N ILE A 420 8.31 13.86 27.05
CA ILE A 420 8.49 12.44 27.26
C ILE A 420 7.51 11.96 28.33
N THR A 421 6.74 10.92 28.01
CA THR A 421 5.70 10.37 28.89
C THR A 421 5.99 8.92 29.18
N ALA A 422 5.96 8.55 30.45
CA ALA A 422 6.02 7.15 30.90
C ALA A 422 4.62 6.54 30.89
N LYS A 423 4.44 5.39 30.24
CA LYS A 423 3.12 4.74 30.10
C LYS A 423 2.57 4.12 31.39
N ALA A 424 3.42 3.40 32.10
CA ALA A 424 3.07 2.74 33.35
C ALA A 424 3.62 3.53 34.54
N LYS A 425 2.92 3.48 35.68
CA LYS A 425 3.51 3.84 36.96
C LYS A 425 4.42 2.68 37.37
N PRO A 426 5.75 2.88 37.49
CA PRO A 426 6.64 1.84 37.97
C PRO A 426 6.32 1.52 39.43
N LEU A 427 6.65 0.29 39.86
CA LEU A 427 6.55 -0.12 41.25
C LEU A 427 7.60 0.59 42.15
N ASP A 428 8.69 1.06 41.54
CA ASP A 428 9.83 1.68 42.23
C ASP A 428 9.98 3.17 41.86
N ASP A 429 10.49 3.98 42.80
CA ASP A 429 10.83 5.40 42.63
C ASP A 429 12.11 5.58 41.80
N VAL A 430 12.06 5.18 40.54
CA VAL A 430 13.16 5.36 39.59
C VAL A 430 13.14 6.78 39.03
N VAL A 431 14.25 7.50 39.18
CA VAL A 431 14.41 8.87 38.65
C VAL A 431 15.11 8.83 37.30
N TYR A 432 14.45 9.37 36.28
CA TYR A 432 15.00 9.50 34.93
C TYR A 432 15.38 10.96 34.69
N ALA A 433 16.67 11.22 34.48
CA ALA A 433 17.16 12.52 34.04
C ALA A 433 17.05 12.59 32.51
N THR A 434 16.47 13.67 31.99
CA THR A 434 16.23 13.85 30.56
C THR A 434 16.89 15.13 30.06
N ARG A 435 17.57 15.05 28.93
CA ARG A 435 18.10 16.22 28.21
C ARG A 435 17.58 16.21 26.79
N PHE A 436 17.21 17.39 26.31
CA PHE A 436 16.70 17.61 24.98
C PHE A 436 17.77 18.35 24.18
N LEU A 437 18.15 17.79 23.04
CA LEU A 437 19.13 18.35 22.12
C LEU A 437 18.49 18.56 20.76
N ALA A 438 18.85 19.66 20.11
CA ALA A 438 18.46 19.94 18.73
C ALA A 438 19.72 20.17 17.90
N LYS A 439 19.74 19.63 16.68
CA LYS A 439 20.84 19.84 15.75
C LYS A 439 20.72 21.22 15.13
N ARG A 440 21.79 22.00 15.23
CA ARG A 440 21.85 23.37 14.69
C ARG A 440 23.07 23.49 13.79
N GLU A 441 22.92 24.23 12.69
CA GLU A 441 24.05 24.61 11.86
C GLU A 441 24.75 25.86 12.42
N VAL A 442 26.02 25.72 12.76
CA VAL A 442 26.86 26.79 13.32
C VAL A 442 28.17 26.81 12.54
N HIS A 443 28.46 27.92 11.86
CA HIS A 443 29.69 28.11 11.06
C HIS A 443 29.95 27.00 10.02
N GLY A 444 28.90 26.50 9.37
CA GLY A 444 29.01 25.46 8.33
C GLY A 444 29.22 24.03 8.87
N ARG A 445 29.03 23.82 10.17
CA ARG A 445 29.01 22.49 10.79
C ARG A 445 27.70 22.30 11.58
N ALA A 446 27.06 21.16 11.37
CA ALA A 446 25.82 20.81 12.04
C ALA A 446 26.10 19.91 13.26
N GLU A 447 25.89 20.43 14.47
CA GLU A 447 26.13 19.73 15.74
C GLU A 447 24.88 19.76 16.63
N PHE A 448 24.73 18.77 17.51
CA PHE A 448 23.66 18.74 18.51
C PHE A 448 24.02 19.65 19.68
N SER A 449 23.17 20.63 19.96
CA SER A 449 23.25 21.50 21.12
C SER A 449 22.11 21.21 22.09
N GLU A 450 22.39 21.26 23.39
CA GLU A 450 21.35 21.17 24.43
C GLU A 450 20.42 22.39 24.34
N VAL A 451 19.12 22.12 24.29
CA VAL A 451 18.05 23.13 24.21
C VAL A 451 17.13 23.09 25.43
N GLY A 452 17.22 22.04 26.24
CA GLY A 452 16.51 21.96 27.52
C GLY A 452 16.79 20.64 28.24
N GLY A 453 16.19 20.49 29.41
CA GLY A 453 16.22 19.26 30.19
C GLY A 453 15.14 19.26 31.26
N ASP A 454 14.74 18.08 31.70
CA ASP A 454 13.77 17.89 32.78
C ASP A 454 14.09 16.60 33.55
N THR A 455 13.52 16.43 34.73
CA THR A 455 13.61 15.21 35.52
C THR A 455 12.24 14.55 35.59
N LEU A 456 12.17 13.28 35.21
CA LEU A 456 10.96 12.49 35.25
C LEU A 456 11.01 11.51 36.40
N ILE A 457 10.04 11.61 37.31
CA ILE A 457 9.81 10.66 38.40
C ILE A 457 8.43 10.06 38.16
N PRO A 458 8.33 8.90 37.47
CA PRO A 458 7.06 8.37 37.00
C PRO A 458 6.02 8.05 38.10
N SER A 459 6.44 7.91 39.36
CA SER A 459 5.53 7.73 40.51
C SER A 459 4.70 8.99 40.82
N ASN A 460 5.26 10.18 40.59
CA ASN A 460 4.65 11.47 40.91
C ASN A 460 4.21 12.26 39.67
N LYS A 461 4.96 12.17 38.57
CA LYS A 461 4.74 12.91 37.33
C LYS A 461 4.82 11.93 36.15
N SER A 462 3.76 11.81 35.37
CA SER A 462 3.71 10.87 34.24
C SER A 462 4.42 11.37 32.98
N SER A 463 4.67 12.67 32.88
CA SER A 463 5.36 13.30 31.74
C SER A 463 6.35 14.37 32.17
N ALA A 464 7.42 14.54 31.40
CA ALA A 464 8.44 15.56 31.56
C ALA A 464 8.67 16.24 30.21
N GLY A 465 9.07 17.51 30.17
CA GLY A 465 9.19 18.22 28.90
C GLY A 465 9.28 19.74 29.00
N SER A 466 9.49 20.37 27.85
CA SER A 466 9.40 21.82 27.69
C SER A 466 8.18 22.18 26.85
N ILE A 467 7.45 23.21 27.27
CA ILE A 467 6.32 23.81 26.51
C ILE A 467 6.88 24.58 25.30
N ASP A 468 8.02 25.24 25.48
CA ASP A 468 8.76 25.91 24.41
C ASP A 468 10.24 25.49 24.47
N LEU A 469 10.58 24.50 23.66
CA LEU A 469 11.91 23.92 23.59
C LEU A 469 12.87 24.81 22.79
N ILE A 470 12.37 25.47 21.75
CA ILE A 470 13.15 26.34 20.88
C ILE A 470 12.36 27.64 20.69
N PRO A 471 12.60 28.65 21.54
CA PRO A 471 11.87 29.91 21.47
C PRO A 471 12.00 30.58 20.11
N GLY A 472 10.88 31.00 19.54
CA GLY A 472 10.82 31.67 18.23
C GLY A 472 10.94 30.73 17.02
N PHE A 473 11.05 29.41 17.22
CA PHE A 473 11.25 28.43 16.14
C PHE A 473 10.26 28.57 15.00
N TRP A 474 8.97 28.71 15.30
CA TRP A 474 7.93 28.80 14.27
C TRP A 474 8.05 30.06 13.41
N SER A 475 8.37 31.21 14.00
CA SER A 475 8.60 32.44 13.26
C SER A 475 9.85 32.34 12.36
N GLU A 476 10.90 31.69 12.85
CA GLU A 476 12.12 31.43 12.06
C GLU A 476 11.87 30.42 10.93
N LEU A 477 11.05 29.40 11.17
CA LEU A 477 10.65 28.40 10.17
C LEU A 477 9.86 29.06 9.04
N LEU A 478 8.80 29.81 9.37
CA LEU A 478 7.94 30.47 8.39
C LEU A 478 8.66 31.56 7.58
N SER A 479 9.70 32.17 8.15
CA SER A 479 10.55 33.15 7.44
C SER A 479 11.69 32.52 6.65
N GLY A 480 11.88 31.19 6.73
CA GLY A 480 12.97 30.47 6.07
C GLY A 480 14.35 30.78 6.64
N SER A 481 14.43 31.30 7.87
CA SER A 481 15.68 31.76 8.51
C SER A 481 16.18 30.85 9.64
N SER A 482 15.48 29.75 9.93
CA SER A 482 15.82 28.85 11.03
C SER A 482 17.15 28.14 10.84
N CYS A 483 18.06 28.33 11.79
CA CYS A 483 19.36 27.62 11.86
C CYS A 483 19.25 26.15 12.29
N TYR A 484 18.04 25.70 12.65
CA TYR A 484 17.75 24.31 13.04
C TYR A 484 17.26 23.45 11.87
N MET A 485 16.84 24.08 10.78
CA MET A 485 16.38 23.38 9.56
C MET A 485 17.58 23.04 8.68
N ILE A 486 18.08 21.82 8.83
CA ILE A 486 19.23 21.33 8.07
C ILE A 486 18.70 20.51 6.90
N ARG A 487 18.88 21.00 5.68
CA ARG A 487 18.37 20.35 4.45
C ARG A 487 16.85 20.08 4.51
N GLY A 488 16.08 21.02 5.06
CA GLY A 488 14.62 20.89 5.18
C GLY A 488 14.15 19.92 6.28
N THR A 489 15.02 19.58 7.23
CA THR A 489 14.70 18.67 8.35
C THR A 489 15.20 19.21 9.69
N LEU A 490 14.34 19.16 10.71
CA LEU A 490 14.68 19.38 12.11
C LEU A 490 15.10 18.05 12.75
N HIS A 491 16.32 17.98 13.26
CA HIS A 491 16.82 16.79 13.96
C HIS A 491 16.85 16.99 15.47
N LEU A 492 16.22 16.09 16.21
CA LEU A 492 16.11 16.13 17.67
C LEU A 492 16.71 14.87 18.29
N CYS A 493 17.26 15.03 19.49
CA CYS A 493 17.80 13.95 20.29
C CYS A 493 17.35 14.12 21.74
N VAL A 494 16.82 13.05 22.34
CA VAL A 494 16.49 13.00 23.76
C VAL A 494 17.46 12.03 24.43
N GLU A 495 18.25 12.53 25.37
CA GLU A 495 19.09 11.71 26.25
C GLU A 495 18.31 11.37 27.52
N ILE A 496 18.22 10.09 27.84
CA ILE A 496 17.58 9.55 29.03
C ILE A 496 18.63 8.81 29.84
N ALA A 497 18.82 9.22 31.09
CA ALA A 497 19.76 8.58 32.00
C ALA A 497 19.05 8.12 33.28
N CYS A 498 19.36 6.91 33.72
CA CYS A 498 18.88 6.34 34.96
C CYS A 498 20.06 5.82 35.77
N LYS A 499 20.20 6.27 37.02
CA LYS A 499 21.10 5.64 37.98
C LYS A 499 20.43 4.37 38.49
N ARG A 500 21.18 3.26 38.51
CA ARG A 500 20.70 1.97 39.02
C ARG A 500 20.90 1.84 40.51
#